data_AF-A0A357XZU2-F1
#
_entry.id   AF-A0A357XZU2-F1
#
_cell.length_a   1.000
_cell.length_b   1.000
_cell.length_c   1.000
_cell.angle_alpha   90.00
_cell.angle_beta   90.00
_cell.angle_gamma   90.00
#
_symmetry.space_group_name_H-M   'P 1'
#
loop_
_entity.id
_entity.type
_entity.pdbx_description
1 polymer ?
#
loop_
_entity_poly.entity_id
_entity_poly.type
_entity_poly.pdbx_seq_one_letter_code
_entity_poly.pdbx_strand_id
1 'polypeptide(L)'
;MFSAVFAGIVVPLFAHDKVELNNAGLSRAELNQSGIERFQAGEYREAAEIFAQGLAPANDDPLFAYNLGCALVASEDYGAAVNPLRIAANGNDRGFAERARMLLAEIEVRSAQKLLAAKPEETPPENRSRIVEHLDTASSWYESVRVNTPEDESVRGNLERLRLWKSRIQRAWRAFDRSRLLDSAPIGLLERLGKTQRELREAIRGTDRDDVSPRQFQSYYLFSQKQQEISEDIASLAGKFREAGTIPSLLARSSSLQLAGREKRGTPSVPGETLFPPRVLGPDERQELDGMFDAVVRETHDAAAALRRFRPSQALSEQTLAIEQFDRVCGELFPYESLLRDLHRRQEERLSSTSTPFPAPLSNNTESAASETDLTELPAEHAWEQSLIARRIPQLIEKATQGIELIGRIGESETNLPDPSFLREKNKGEFPVEDETIDPGNRRMKRLRESMDLALRHGGELKMVLADAVASLAAEQPDSALPSQRRALELLEIILEPLREEQPQSGDNEDGEQGEGANEHRERGDSGSPSDQNSPGESPSNPEEDAAREDRHASSAGKGDDQDDAGEKNGAGGGRDRSPSQPSSSQPSSAAENEGRQAEGMLRRVRQRQQEAEAVREKIRTFQRETYPVEKDW
;
A
#
# COMPACT_ATOMS: atom_id res chain seq x y z
N MET A 1 23.26 15.28 -22.23
CA MET A 1 23.94 15.96 -21.11
C MET A 1 23.11 15.71 -19.86
N PHE A 2 23.46 14.91 -18.86
CA PHE A 2 24.62 14.10 -18.53
C PHE A 2 24.11 12.68 -18.26
N SER A 3 24.80 11.66 -18.78
CA SER A 3 24.69 10.27 -18.34
C SER A 3 26.00 9.97 -17.63
N ALA A 4 25.94 9.54 -16.38
CA ALA A 4 27.10 9.08 -15.62
C ALA A 4 26.81 7.64 -15.16
N VAL A 5 27.52 6.74 -15.82
CA VAL A 5 27.70 5.33 -15.53
C VAL A 5 28.33 5.22 -14.14
N PHE A 6 27.63 4.60 -13.19
CA PHE A 6 28.23 4.17 -11.91
C PHE A 6 28.96 2.84 -12.15
N ALA A 7 30.19 2.92 -12.63
CA ALA A 7 31.16 1.85 -12.47
C ALA A 7 31.66 1.87 -11.02
N GLY A 8 31.67 0.71 -10.38
CA GLY A 8 32.13 0.52 -9.01
C GLY A 8 33.57 1.02 -8.83
N ILE A 9 33.70 2.16 -8.17
CA ILE A 9 34.94 2.58 -7.53
C ILE A 9 34.74 2.32 -6.04
N VAL A 10 35.37 1.24 -5.56
CA VAL A 10 35.69 1.10 -4.14
C VAL A 10 36.68 2.22 -3.83
N VAL A 11 36.18 3.35 -3.33
CA VAL A 11 37.02 4.41 -2.79
C VAL A 11 37.55 3.91 -1.45
N PRO A 12 38.88 3.82 -1.23
CA PRO A 12 39.41 3.66 0.11
C PRO A 12 39.20 5.00 0.83
N LEU A 13 38.08 5.13 1.53
CA LEU A 13 37.94 6.14 2.56
C LEU A 13 38.87 5.76 3.72
N PHE A 14 39.51 6.78 4.30
CA PHE A 14 40.42 6.77 5.46
C PHE A 14 41.92 6.62 5.16
N ALA A 15 42.49 7.67 4.58
CA ALA A 15 43.82 8.16 4.95
C ALA A 15 43.66 9.48 5.73
N HIS A 16 42.98 9.42 6.88
CA HIS A 16 43.17 10.43 7.92
C HIS A 16 44.38 10.00 8.76
N ASP A 17 45.17 10.97 9.22
CA ASP A 17 46.26 10.75 10.18
C ASP A 17 45.82 9.73 11.23
N LYS A 18 46.40 8.54 11.18
CA LYS A 18 46.20 7.53 12.22
C LYS A 18 46.78 8.14 13.49
N VAL A 19 45.92 8.72 14.31
CA VAL A 19 46.21 8.85 15.73
C VAL A 19 46.33 7.41 16.21
N GLU A 20 47.56 6.89 16.26
CA GLU A 20 47.86 5.62 16.87
C GLU A 20 47.55 5.74 18.36
N LEU A 21 46.28 5.53 18.71
CA LEU A 21 45.86 5.32 20.07
C LEU A 21 46.56 4.04 20.54
N ASN A 22 47.67 4.22 21.26
CA ASN A 22 48.47 3.17 21.90
C ASN A 22 47.68 2.48 23.04
N ASN A 23 46.57 1.83 22.70
CA ASN A 23 45.70 1.12 23.63
C ASN A 23 46.06 -0.38 23.76
N ALA A 24 47.18 -0.81 23.15
CA ALA A 24 47.60 -2.21 23.02
C ALA A 24 47.93 -2.94 24.35
N GLY A 25 47.63 -2.35 25.50
CA GLY A 25 47.81 -2.96 26.83
C GLY A 25 46.63 -2.76 27.78
N LEU A 26 45.53 -2.15 27.36
CA LEU A 26 44.37 -1.94 28.22
C LEU A 26 43.57 -3.24 28.38
N SER A 27 43.19 -3.54 29.62
CA SER A 27 42.23 -4.60 29.92
C SER A 27 40.85 -4.28 29.34
N ARG A 28 39.99 -5.29 29.18
CA ARG A 28 38.59 -5.08 28.72
C ARG A 28 37.84 -4.09 29.61
N ALA A 29 38.03 -4.14 30.92
CA ALA A 29 37.39 -3.19 31.83
C ALA A 29 37.85 -1.75 31.58
N GLU A 30 39.15 -1.54 31.34
CA GLU A 30 39.72 -0.24 31.02
C GLU A 30 39.28 0.27 29.64
N LEU A 31 39.22 -0.61 28.62
CA LEU A 31 38.68 -0.27 27.30
C LEU A 31 37.21 0.16 27.41
N ASN A 32 36.38 -0.59 28.14
CA ASN A 32 34.98 -0.23 28.31
C ASN A 32 34.81 1.11 29.05
N GLN A 33 35.56 1.32 30.13
CA GLN A 33 35.51 2.57 30.90
C GLN A 33 35.98 3.77 30.07
N SER A 34 37.10 3.63 29.35
CA SER A 34 37.62 4.66 28.45
C SER A 34 36.63 4.99 27.33
N GLY A 35 36.00 3.96 26.73
CA GLY A 35 34.95 4.17 25.73
C GLY A 35 33.73 4.91 26.30
N ILE A 36 33.30 4.59 27.52
CA ILE A 36 32.19 5.30 28.20
C ILE A 36 32.57 6.77 28.46
N GLU A 37 33.79 7.04 28.92
CA GLU A 37 34.27 8.42 29.16
C GLU A 37 34.26 9.25 27.88
N ARG A 38 34.75 8.69 26.76
CA ARG A 38 34.72 9.33 25.45
C ARG A 38 33.30 9.54 24.94
N PHE A 39 32.42 8.54 25.13
CA PHE A 39 31.01 8.68 24.78
C PHE A 39 30.33 9.81 25.57
N GLN A 40 30.59 9.92 26.88
CA GLN A 40 30.06 10.99 27.73
C GLN A 40 30.65 12.37 27.38
N ALA A 41 31.88 12.42 26.86
CA ALA A 41 32.49 13.64 26.36
C ALA A 41 31.93 14.11 25.00
N GLY A 42 31.03 13.33 24.37
CA GLY A 42 30.50 13.61 23.03
C GLY A 42 31.45 13.19 21.89
N GLU A 43 32.55 12.51 22.23
CA GLU A 43 33.57 12.05 21.29
C GLU A 43 33.19 10.68 20.71
N TYR A 44 32.02 10.62 20.07
CA TYR A 44 31.36 9.36 19.68
C TYR A 44 32.19 8.49 18.73
N ARG A 45 32.96 9.09 17.82
CA ARG A 45 33.84 8.33 16.90
C ARG A 45 35.01 7.67 17.63
N GLU A 46 35.68 8.39 18.53
CA GLU A 46 36.75 7.82 19.35
C GLU A 46 36.22 6.73 20.29
N ALA A 47 35.03 6.94 20.86
CA ALA A 47 34.35 5.92 21.66
C ALA A 47 34.08 4.65 20.83
N ALA A 48 33.59 4.79 19.59
CA ALA A 48 33.37 3.66 18.70
C ALA A 48 34.66 2.88 18.40
N GLU A 49 35.78 3.55 18.15
CA GLU A 49 37.07 2.89 17.94
C GLU A 49 37.52 2.09 19.17
N ILE A 50 37.36 2.65 20.37
CA ILE A 50 37.71 1.98 21.62
C ILE A 50 36.81 0.76 21.88
N PHE A 51 35.49 0.89 21.66
CA PHE A 51 34.58 -0.24 21.82
C PHE A 51 34.82 -1.34 20.76
N ALA A 52 35.20 -0.97 19.53
CA ALA A 52 35.56 -1.92 18.48
C ALA A 52 36.83 -2.71 18.84
N GLN A 53 37.82 -2.08 19.46
CA GLN A 53 39.02 -2.77 19.98
C GLN A 53 38.64 -3.81 21.05
N GLY A 54 37.69 -3.48 21.93
CA GLY A 54 37.19 -4.41 22.97
C GLY A 54 36.33 -5.57 22.42
N LEU A 55 35.72 -5.39 21.25
CA LEU A 55 34.88 -6.39 20.59
C LEU A 55 35.68 -7.45 19.79
N ALA A 56 36.93 -7.18 19.43
CA ALA A 56 37.78 -8.08 18.61
C ALA A 56 37.98 -9.50 19.22
N PRO A 57 38.42 -10.49 18.42
CA PRO A 57 37.68 -11.20 17.36
C PRO A 57 37.04 -12.52 17.81
N ALA A 58 36.82 -12.77 19.11
CA ALA A 58 36.44 -14.12 19.57
C ALA A 58 35.24 -14.22 20.52
N ASN A 59 34.61 -13.12 20.95
CA ASN A 59 33.69 -13.20 22.09
C ASN A 59 32.27 -12.66 21.90
N ASP A 60 31.88 -12.11 20.74
CA ASP A 60 30.51 -11.61 20.47
C ASP A 60 29.84 -10.96 21.70
N ASP A 61 30.64 -10.19 22.45
CA ASP A 61 30.27 -9.79 23.82
C ASP A 61 29.15 -8.76 23.71
N PRO A 62 27.93 -9.07 24.21
CA PRO A 62 26.77 -8.19 24.03
C PRO A 62 27.00 -6.79 24.60
N LEU A 63 27.84 -6.65 25.64
CA LEU A 63 28.16 -5.35 26.24
C LEU A 63 28.94 -4.45 25.27
N PHE A 64 30.05 -4.94 24.73
CA PHE A 64 30.89 -4.17 23.79
C PHE A 64 30.16 -3.93 22.48
N ALA A 65 29.41 -4.92 21.99
CA ALA A 65 28.62 -4.80 20.78
C ALA A 65 27.52 -3.74 20.93
N TYR A 66 26.83 -3.71 22.07
CA TYR A 66 25.82 -2.69 22.38
C TYR A 66 26.44 -1.29 22.48
N ASN A 67 27.53 -1.13 23.25
CA ASN A 67 28.19 0.16 23.45
C ASN A 67 28.79 0.71 22.14
N LEU A 68 29.40 -0.15 21.32
CA LEU A 68 29.82 0.20 19.96
C LEU A 68 28.64 0.67 19.12
N GLY A 69 27.54 -0.09 19.12
CA GLY A 69 26.30 0.28 18.44
C GLY A 69 25.78 1.65 18.87
N CYS A 70 25.76 1.94 20.17
CA CYS A 70 25.34 3.24 20.70
C CYS A 70 26.22 4.39 20.21
N ALA A 71 27.56 4.21 20.23
CA ALA A 71 28.50 5.20 19.73
C ALA A 71 28.33 5.48 18.22
N LEU A 72 28.06 4.44 17.43
CA LEU A 72 27.78 4.57 16.00
C LEU A 72 26.44 5.26 15.72
N VAL A 73 25.38 4.95 16.48
CA VAL A 73 24.09 5.67 16.39
C VAL A 73 24.24 7.15 16.75
N ALA A 74 24.97 7.45 17.83
CA ALA A 74 25.20 8.83 18.29
C ALA A 74 26.04 9.67 17.31
N SER A 75 26.91 9.02 16.51
CA SER A 75 27.65 9.65 15.42
C SER A 75 26.92 9.63 14.07
N GLU A 76 25.64 9.23 14.07
CA GLU A 76 24.75 9.10 12.89
C GLU A 76 25.22 8.10 11.81
N ASP A 77 26.19 7.24 12.13
CA ASP A 77 26.63 6.14 11.27
C ASP A 77 25.73 4.91 11.48
N TYR A 78 24.48 5.05 11.04
CA TYR A 78 23.48 3.98 11.17
C TYR A 78 23.87 2.72 10.40
N GLY A 79 24.57 2.85 9.28
CA GLY A 79 25.00 1.71 8.46
C GLY A 79 25.98 0.81 9.20
N ALA A 80 26.97 1.41 9.87
CA ALA A 80 27.92 0.67 10.70
C ALA A 80 27.28 0.14 12.00
N ALA A 81 26.29 0.84 12.57
CA ALA A 81 25.66 0.48 13.84
C ALA A 81 24.85 -0.83 13.81
N VAL A 82 24.29 -1.22 12.66
CA VAL A 82 23.37 -2.35 12.56
C VAL A 82 24.02 -3.67 12.99
N ASN A 83 25.25 -3.96 12.55
CA ASN A 83 25.89 -5.25 12.83
C ASN A 83 26.21 -5.44 14.33
N PRO A 84 26.90 -4.50 15.02
CA PRO A 84 27.12 -4.59 16.46
C PRO A 84 25.81 -4.70 17.26
N LEU A 85 24.78 -3.93 16.89
CA LEU A 85 23.50 -4.01 17.58
C LEU A 85 22.80 -5.35 17.34
N ARG A 86 22.93 -5.97 16.17
CA ARG A 86 22.41 -7.34 15.93
C ARG A 86 23.13 -8.38 16.77
N ILE A 87 24.45 -8.26 16.94
CA ILE A 87 25.23 -9.13 17.85
C ILE A 87 24.70 -8.98 19.27
N ALA A 88 24.55 -7.75 19.76
CA ALA A 88 24.00 -7.48 21.09
C ALA A 88 22.55 -7.98 21.26
N ALA A 89 21.70 -7.80 20.24
CA ALA A 89 20.31 -8.24 20.20
C ALA A 89 20.14 -9.77 20.27
N ASN A 90 21.14 -10.53 19.81
CA ASN A 90 21.15 -11.99 19.84
C ASN A 90 21.96 -12.56 21.01
N GLY A 91 22.53 -11.68 21.85
CA GLY A 91 23.31 -12.06 23.02
C GLY A 91 22.48 -12.69 24.13
N ASN A 92 23.18 -13.42 25.03
CA ASN A 92 22.56 -14.05 26.20
C ASN A 92 22.10 -13.04 27.28
N ASP A 93 22.64 -11.83 27.27
CA ASP A 93 22.21 -10.77 28.20
C ASP A 93 20.91 -10.13 27.71
N ARG A 94 19.81 -10.51 28.34
CA ARG A 94 18.46 -10.03 28.03
C ARG A 94 18.36 -8.50 28.07
N GLY A 95 19.01 -7.85 29.03
CA GLY A 95 18.91 -6.40 29.19
C GLY A 95 19.59 -5.63 28.05
N PHE A 96 20.76 -6.09 27.59
CA PHE A 96 21.39 -5.53 26.40
C PHE A 96 20.64 -5.90 25.12
N ALA A 97 20.13 -7.13 25.03
CA ALA A 97 19.38 -7.57 23.87
C ALA A 97 18.12 -6.73 23.62
N GLU A 98 17.32 -6.47 24.65
CA GLU A 98 16.12 -5.63 24.56
C GLU A 98 16.46 -4.19 24.14
N ARG A 99 17.46 -3.56 24.79
CA ARG A 99 17.91 -2.20 24.42
C ARG A 99 18.50 -2.14 23.01
N ALA A 100 19.22 -3.16 22.56
CA ALA A 100 19.75 -3.23 21.21
C ALA A 100 18.64 -3.32 20.17
N ARG A 101 17.60 -4.12 20.41
CA ARG A 101 16.43 -4.21 19.52
C ARG A 101 15.66 -2.90 19.45
N MET A 102 15.52 -2.18 20.58
CA MET A 102 14.95 -0.82 20.56
C MET A 102 15.76 0.14 19.67
N LEU A 103 17.09 0.13 19.78
CA LEU A 103 17.95 0.97 18.93
C LEU A 103 17.90 0.55 17.46
N LEU A 104 17.83 -0.74 17.16
CA LEU A 104 17.61 -1.22 15.79
C LEU A 104 16.29 -0.68 15.23
N ALA A 105 15.21 -0.73 16.01
CA ALA A 105 13.93 -0.16 15.60
C ALA A 105 14.03 1.36 15.32
N GLU A 106 14.79 2.09 16.13
CA GLU A 106 15.02 3.52 15.91
C GLU A 106 15.84 3.79 14.63
N ILE A 107 16.88 3.00 14.37
CA ILE A 107 17.67 3.09 13.11
C ILE A 107 16.77 2.91 11.90
N GLU A 108 15.89 1.91 11.92
CA GLU A 108 14.96 1.64 10.83
C GLU A 108 13.97 2.82 10.63
N VAL A 109 13.43 3.38 11.72
CA VAL A 109 12.59 4.59 11.68
C VAL A 109 13.34 5.79 11.08
N ARG A 110 14.60 6.03 11.47
CA ARG A 110 15.43 7.11 10.91
C ARG A 110 15.77 6.86 9.44
N SER A 111 15.95 5.60 9.05
CA SER A 111 16.20 5.20 7.65
C SER A 111 14.97 5.47 6.79
N ALA A 112 13.77 5.16 7.28
CA ALA A 112 12.50 5.56 6.66
C ALA A 112 12.40 7.09 6.52
N GLN A 113 12.74 7.86 7.56
CA GLN A 113 12.70 9.33 7.50
C GLN A 113 13.63 9.91 6.42
N LYS A 114 14.85 9.37 6.27
CA LYS A 114 15.81 9.82 5.24
C LYS A 114 15.33 9.61 3.80
N LEU A 115 14.41 8.68 3.58
CA LEU A 115 13.84 8.39 2.26
C LEU A 115 12.65 9.30 1.89
N LEU A 116 12.08 10.03 2.86
CA LEU A 116 10.99 10.97 2.61
C LEU A 116 11.50 12.18 1.82
N ALA A 117 10.70 12.61 0.85
CA ALA A 117 10.91 13.89 0.18
C ALA A 117 10.62 15.06 1.15
N ALA A 118 11.05 16.27 0.79
CA ALA A 118 10.76 17.48 1.56
C ALA A 118 9.26 17.67 1.84
N LYS A 119 8.43 17.25 0.88
CA LYS A 119 7.00 17.02 1.09
C LYS A 119 6.74 15.52 1.12
N PRO A 120 6.36 14.94 2.26
CA PRO A 120 6.20 13.51 2.41
C PRO A 120 5.27 12.88 1.37
N GLU A 121 4.20 13.57 0.99
CA GLU A 121 3.22 13.12 0.00
C GLU A 121 3.78 12.99 -1.44
N GLU A 122 4.78 13.80 -1.80
CA GLU A 122 5.42 13.81 -3.12
C GLU A 122 6.55 12.76 -3.25
N THR A 123 6.76 11.94 -2.21
CA THR A 123 7.81 10.89 -2.22
C THR A 123 7.64 9.94 -3.42
N PRO A 124 8.69 9.63 -4.20
CA PRO A 124 8.62 8.71 -5.34
C PRO A 124 8.16 7.30 -4.94
N PRO A 125 7.41 6.59 -5.80
CA PRO A 125 6.83 5.28 -5.47
C PRO A 125 7.87 4.24 -5.06
N GLU A 126 9.08 4.28 -5.62
CA GLU A 126 10.18 3.37 -5.27
C GLU A 126 10.63 3.55 -3.81
N ASN A 127 10.66 4.79 -3.33
CA ASN A 127 11.01 5.10 -1.95
C ASN A 127 9.86 4.77 -0.98
N ARG A 128 8.60 4.90 -1.41
CA ARG A 128 7.43 4.58 -0.56
C ARG A 128 7.43 3.13 -0.08
N SER A 129 7.75 2.19 -0.97
CA SER A 129 7.83 0.77 -0.62
C SER A 129 8.94 0.51 0.40
N ARG A 130 10.12 1.10 0.19
CA ARG A 130 11.26 1.00 1.13
C ARG A 130 10.97 1.61 2.49
N ILE A 131 10.28 2.76 2.52
CA ILE A 131 9.83 3.38 3.77
C ILE A 131 8.94 2.40 4.53
N VAL A 132 7.93 1.82 3.88
CA VAL A 132 7.03 0.85 4.51
C VAL A 132 7.80 -0.36 5.05
N GLU A 133 8.76 -0.89 4.29
CA GLU A 133 9.62 -2.00 4.70
C GLU A 133 10.43 -1.68 5.97
N HIS A 134 11.04 -0.49 6.03
CA HIS A 134 11.74 -0.01 7.23
C HIS A 134 10.79 0.11 8.44
N LEU A 135 9.57 0.63 8.24
CA LEU A 135 8.57 0.73 9.32
C LEU A 135 8.11 -0.64 9.82
N ASP A 136 7.94 -1.61 8.92
CA ASP A 136 7.58 -2.99 9.28
C ASP A 136 8.71 -3.69 10.02
N THR A 137 9.96 -3.50 9.59
CA THR A 137 11.14 -3.99 10.28
C THR A 137 11.27 -3.39 11.69
N ALA A 138 11.06 -2.08 11.83
CA ALA A 138 11.02 -1.41 13.12
C ALA A 138 9.90 -1.94 14.04
N SER A 139 8.71 -2.21 13.49
CA SER A 139 7.59 -2.79 14.23
C SER A 139 7.94 -4.17 14.78
N SER A 140 8.54 -5.03 13.94
CA SER A 140 8.99 -6.36 14.35
C SER A 140 9.99 -6.31 15.51
N TRP A 141 10.95 -5.37 15.46
CA TRP A 141 11.88 -5.16 16.57
C TRP A 141 11.17 -4.74 17.86
N TYR A 142 10.26 -3.76 17.81
CA TYR A 142 9.51 -3.38 19.01
C TYR A 142 8.59 -4.48 19.53
N GLU A 143 7.95 -5.26 18.65
CA GLU A 143 7.13 -6.40 19.06
C GLU A 143 7.94 -7.48 19.77
N SER A 144 9.16 -7.75 19.29
CA SER A 144 10.07 -8.69 19.97
C SER A 144 10.44 -8.24 21.38
N VAL A 145 10.56 -6.92 21.62
CA VAL A 145 10.78 -6.36 22.96
C VAL A 145 9.51 -6.47 23.80
N ARG A 146 8.33 -6.17 23.21
CA ARG A 146 7.02 -6.26 23.87
C ARG A 146 6.71 -7.67 24.37
N VAL A 147 7.04 -8.71 23.60
CA VAL A 147 6.84 -10.13 24.01
C VAL A 147 7.61 -10.42 25.29
N ASN A 148 8.82 -9.87 25.42
CA ASN A 148 9.64 -10.05 26.61
C ASN A 148 9.19 -9.11 27.75
N THR A 149 8.76 -7.89 27.46
CA THR A 149 8.44 -6.84 28.44
C THR A 149 7.06 -6.23 28.15
N PRO A 150 5.96 -6.96 28.43
CA PRO A 150 4.61 -6.53 28.05
C PRO A 150 4.13 -5.27 28.78
N GLU A 151 4.71 -4.96 29.95
CA GLU A 151 4.39 -3.80 30.78
C GLU A 151 5.16 -2.53 30.39
N ASP A 152 6.12 -2.60 29.45
CA ASP A 152 6.88 -1.42 29.05
C ASP A 152 6.02 -0.45 28.21
N GLU A 153 5.57 0.64 28.86
CA GLU A 153 4.78 1.69 28.25
C GLU A 153 5.50 2.37 27.08
N SER A 154 6.84 2.44 27.11
CA SER A 154 7.62 3.10 26.06
C SER A 154 7.55 2.31 24.74
N VAL A 155 7.66 0.98 24.81
CA VAL A 155 7.57 0.08 23.66
C VAL A 155 6.17 0.12 23.07
N ARG A 156 5.14 0.09 23.93
CA ARG A 156 3.74 0.24 23.49
C ARG A 156 3.49 1.59 22.82
N GLY A 157 3.99 2.67 23.40
CA GLY A 157 3.88 4.02 22.84
C GLY A 157 4.60 4.14 21.49
N ASN A 158 5.77 3.53 21.34
CA ASN A 158 6.52 3.50 20.07
C ASN A 158 5.80 2.72 18.97
N LEU A 159 5.25 1.54 19.29
CA LEU A 159 4.45 0.76 18.34
C LEU A 159 3.23 1.53 17.85
N GLU A 160 2.50 2.19 18.76
CA GLU A 160 1.33 2.97 18.39
C GLU A 160 1.71 4.19 17.55
N ARG A 161 2.78 4.90 17.91
CA ARG A 161 3.32 6.01 17.09
C ARG A 161 3.69 5.56 15.69
N LEU A 162 4.37 4.42 15.57
CA LEU A 162 4.77 3.87 14.27
C LEU A 162 3.55 3.47 13.44
N ARG A 163 2.58 2.77 14.04
CA ARG A 163 1.32 2.41 13.39
C ARG A 163 0.56 3.63 12.88
N LEU A 164 0.44 4.67 13.71
CA LEU A 164 -0.22 5.93 13.33
C LEU A 164 0.54 6.65 12.22
N TRP A 165 1.87 6.73 12.30
CA TRP A 165 2.72 7.34 11.28
C TRP A 165 2.61 6.62 9.95
N LYS A 166 2.75 5.28 9.94
CA LYS A 166 2.57 4.43 8.75
C LYS A 166 1.19 4.64 8.11
N SER A 167 0.13 4.65 8.92
CA SER A 167 -1.23 4.87 8.41
C SER A 167 -1.40 6.26 7.81
N ARG A 168 -0.89 7.30 8.49
CA ARG A 168 -0.98 8.69 8.04
C ARG A 168 -0.22 8.92 6.73
N ILE A 169 1.02 8.45 6.64
CA ILE A 169 1.83 8.67 5.43
C ILE A 169 1.27 7.92 4.23
N GLN A 170 0.80 6.68 4.41
CA GLN A 170 0.13 5.93 3.34
C GLN A 170 -1.15 6.62 2.88
N ARG A 171 -1.94 7.21 3.80
CA ARG A 171 -3.12 7.99 3.45
C ARG A 171 -2.74 9.25 2.66
N ALA A 172 -1.67 9.93 3.04
CA ALA A 172 -1.17 11.11 2.33
C ALA A 172 -0.72 10.76 0.89
N TRP A 173 0.03 9.67 0.71
CA TRP A 173 0.41 9.19 -0.62
C TRP A 173 -0.79 8.84 -1.49
N ARG A 174 -1.77 8.10 -0.94
CA ARG A 174 -3.01 7.78 -1.66
C ARG A 174 -3.76 9.04 -2.06
N ALA A 175 -3.91 10.02 -1.15
CA ALA A 175 -4.57 11.28 -1.46
C ALA A 175 -3.84 12.06 -2.57
N PHE A 176 -2.52 12.13 -2.51
CA PHE A 176 -1.70 12.78 -3.53
C PHE A 176 -1.79 12.08 -4.89
N ASP A 177 -1.64 10.76 -4.93
CA ASP A 177 -1.76 9.99 -6.16
C ASP A 177 -3.17 10.11 -6.76
N ARG A 178 -4.21 10.11 -5.91
CA ARG A 178 -5.59 10.34 -6.33
C ARG A 178 -5.77 11.73 -6.93
N SER A 179 -5.27 12.79 -6.29
CA SER A 179 -5.28 14.15 -6.86
C SER A 179 -4.55 14.20 -8.21
N ARG A 180 -3.40 13.53 -8.32
CA ARG A 180 -2.66 13.47 -9.57
C ARG A 180 -3.43 12.73 -10.67
N LEU A 181 -4.11 11.64 -10.35
CA LEU A 181 -4.97 10.90 -11.28
C LEU A 181 -6.20 11.71 -11.68
N LEU A 182 -6.82 12.41 -10.73
CA LEU A 182 -7.92 13.35 -10.97
C LEU A 182 -7.53 14.41 -12.00
N ASP A 183 -6.33 14.99 -11.86
CA ASP A 183 -5.86 16.06 -12.74
C ASP A 183 -5.36 15.56 -14.10
N SER A 184 -4.84 14.33 -14.18
CA SER A 184 -4.22 13.79 -15.40
C SER A 184 -5.15 12.93 -16.27
N ALA A 185 -6.07 12.17 -15.66
CA ALA A 185 -6.92 11.21 -16.36
C ALA A 185 -8.27 11.00 -15.65
N PRO A 186 -9.15 12.02 -15.60
CA PRO A 186 -10.41 11.94 -14.85
C PRO A 186 -11.34 10.84 -15.35
N ILE A 187 -11.39 10.59 -16.67
CA ILE A 187 -12.18 9.46 -17.22
C ILE A 187 -11.60 8.12 -16.81
N GLY A 188 -10.27 7.95 -16.88
CA GLY A 188 -9.62 6.72 -16.43
C GLY A 188 -9.84 6.46 -14.95
N LEU A 189 -9.89 7.51 -14.13
CA LEU A 189 -10.27 7.40 -12.73
C LEU A 189 -11.72 6.97 -12.56
N LEU A 190 -12.65 7.56 -13.33
CA LEU A 190 -14.06 7.16 -13.31
C LEU A 190 -14.19 5.66 -13.70
N GLU A 191 -13.60 5.21 -14.80
CA GLU A 191 -13.59 3.77 -15.15
C GLU A 191 -13.10 2.88 -14.01
N ARG A 192 -11.99 3.27 -13.37
CA ARG A 192 -11.41 2.54 -12.24
C ARG A 192 -12.36 2.50 -11.04
N LEU A 193 -12.99 3.62 -10.68
CA LEU A 193 -13.93 3.69 -9.55
C LEU A 193 -15.16 2.80 -9.81
N GLY A 194 -15.69 2.81 -11.04
CA GLY A 194 -16.78 1.92 -11.43
C GLY A 194 -16.40 0.45 -11.36
N LYS A 195 -15.17 0.09 -11.76
CA LYS A 195 -14.64 -1.28 -11.60
C LYS A 195 -14.52 -1.66 -10.12
N THR A 196 -13.88 -0.83 -9.31
CA THR A 196 -13.72 -1.07 -7.87
C THR A 196 -15.06 -1.19 -7.15
N GLN A 197 -16.08 -0.44 -7.57
CA GLN A 197 -17.43 -0.56 -6.99
C GLN A 197 -18.06 -1.94 -7.26
N ARG A 198 -17.86 -2.51 -8.45
CA ARG A 198 -18.34 -3.86 -8.80
C ARG A 198 -17.57 -4.94 -8.04
N GLU A 199 -16.24 -4.87 -8.04
CA GLU A 199 -15.36 -5.78 -7.28
C GLU A 199 -15.74 -5.78 -5.79
N LEU A 200 -16.01 -4.61 -5.22
CA LEU A 200 -16.41 -4.48 -3.82
C LEU A 200 -17.77 -5.12 -3.55
N ARG A 201 -18.71 -5.00 -4.48
CA ARG A 201 -20.03 -5.62 -4.37
C ARG A 201 -19.95 -7.14 -4.46
N GLU A 202 -19.13 -7.67 -5.36
CA GLU A 202 -18.84 -9.11 -5.44
C GLU A 202 -18.18 -9.62 -4.15
N ALA A 203 -17.19 -8.89 -3.61
CA ALA A 203 -16.53 -9.25 -2.36
C ALA A 203 -17.48 -9.26 -1.15
N ILE A 204 -18.40 -8.30 -1.06
CA ILE A 204 -19.41 -8.27 0.01
C ILE A 204 -20.33 -9.50 -0.06
N ARG A 205 -20.78 -9.88 -1.27
CA ARG A 205 -21.58 -11.10 -1.45
C ARG A 205 -20.83 -12.36 -1.07
N GLY A 206 -19.55 -12.46 -1.47
CA GLY A 206 -18.71 -13.58 -1.08
C GLY A 206 -18.58 -13.71 0.44
N THR A 207 -18.51 -12.57 1.15
CA THR A 207 -18.33 -12.52 2.60
C THR A 207 -19.64 -12.79 3.36
N ASP A 208 -20.81 -12.46 2.81
CA ASP A 208 -22.11 -12.69 3.46
C ASP A 208 -22.49 -14.17 3.52
N ARG A 209 -21.79 -15.02 2.76
CA ARG A 209 -21.96 -16.48 2.75
C ARG A 209 -21.23 -17.17 3.90
N ASP A 210 -20.27 -16.49 4.52
CA ASP A 210 -19.51 -17.03 5.63
C ASP A 210 -20.31 -16.94 6.95
N ASP A 211 -20.12 -17.91 7.84
CA ASP A 211 -20.65 -17.86 9.21
C ASP A 211 -20.23 -16.57 9.92
N VAL A 212 -21.13 -16.04 10.75
CA VAL A 212 -20.90 -14.79 11.50
C VAL A 212 -19.64 -14.90 12.33
N SER A 213 -18.59 -14.21 11.92
CA SER A 213 -17.25 -14.29 12.50
C SER A 213 -16.63 -12.92 12.73
N PRO A 214 -15.69 -12.77 13.68
CA PRO A 214 -14.91 -11.54 13.85
C PRO A 214 -14.21 -11.08 12.55
N ARG A 215 -13.82 -12.03 11.69
CA ARG A 215 -13.22 -11.75 10.39
C ARG A 215 -14.23 -11.11 9.42
N GLN A 216 -15.46 -11.61 9.38
CA GLN A 216 -16.53 -11.00 8.58
C GLN A 216 -16.79 -9.55 9.00
N PHE A 217 -16.88 -9.27 10.31
CA PHE A 217 -17.04 -7.88 10.79
C PHE A 217 -15.87 -6.98 10.41
N GLN A 218 -14.64 -7.51 10.45
CA GLN A 218 -13.46 -6.79 9.98
C GLN A 218 -13.53 -6.51 8.47
N SER A 219 -13.95 -7.48 7.66
CA SER A 219 -14.16 -7.31 6.22
C SER A 219 -15.20 -6.22 5.94
N TYR A 220 -16.36 -6.22 6.61
CA TYR A 220 -17.37 -5.17 6.46
C TYR A 220 -16.86 -3.79 6.83
N TYR A 221 -16.05 -3.69 7.89
CA TYR A 221 -15.40 -2.43 8.23
C TYR A 221 -14.47 -1.94 7.11
N LEU A 222 -13.62 -2.81 6.57
CA LEU A 222 -12.72 -2.48 5.45
C LEU A 222 -13.49 -2.11 4.18
N PHE A 223 -14.56 -2.84 3.86
CA PHE A 223 -15.44 -2.53 2.73
C PHE A 223 -16.12 -1.18 2.89
N SER A 224 -16.54 -0.83 4.12
CA SER A 224 -17.13 0.49 4.41
C SER A 224 -16.13 1.63 4.22
N GLN A 225 -14.87 1.43 4.59
CA GLN A 225 -13.82 2.41 4.32
C GLN A 225 -13.60 2.58 2.82
N LYS A 226 -13.58 1.48 2.08
CA LYS A 226 -13.43 1.51 0.63
C LYS A 226 -14.59 2.22 -0.07
N GLN A 227 -15.84 1.99 0.35
CA GLN A 227 -17.00 2.73 -0.14
C GLN A 227 -16.88 4.23 0.12
N GLN A 228 -16.45 4.62 1.33
CA GLN A 228 -16.25 6.03 1.64
C GLN A 228 -15.15 6.66 0.75
N GLU A 229 -14.04 5.97 0.51
CA GLU A 229 -13.00 6.44 -0.40
C GLU A 229 -13.55 6.67 -1.82
N ILE A 230 -14.38 5.74 -2.33
CA ILE A 230 -15.03 5.87 -3.65
C ILE A 230 -15.94 7.11 -3.68
N SER A 231 -16.77 7.31 -2.65
CA SER A 231 -17.67 8.46 -2.52
C SER A 231 -16.92 9.80 -2.53
N GLU A 232 -15.82 9.90 -1.77
CA GLU A 232 -14.95 11.10 -1.72
C GLU A 232 -14.29 11.39 -3.08
N ASP A 233 -13.85 10.34 -3.78
CA ASP A 233 -13.21 10.47 -5.09
C ASP A 233 -14.22 10.92 -6.16
N ILE A 234 -15.45 10.41 -6.12
CA ILE A 234 -16.53 10.84 -7.02
C ILE A 234 -16.93 12.28 -6.74
N ALA A 235 -17.05 12.68 -5.47
CA ALA A 235 -17.35 14.07 -5.12
C ALA A 235 -16.26 15.03 -5.62
N SER A 236 -14.99 14.62 -5.52
CA SER A 236 -13.85 15.38 -6.04
C SER A 236 -13.87 15.47 -7.58
N LEU A 237 -14.18 14.36 -8.27
CA LEU A 237 -14.40 14.36 -9.72
C LEU A 237 -15.53 15.30 -10.13
N ALA A 238 -16.68 15.23 -9.45
CA ALA A 238 -17.83 16.07 -9.72
C ALA A 238 -17.48 17.57 -9.58
N GLY A 239 -16.75 17.93 -8.52
CA GLY A 239 -16.23 19.28 -8.35
C GLY A 239 -15.35 19.74 -9.53
N LYS A 240 -14.45 18.88 -10.00
CA LYS A 240 -13.58 19.18 -11.17
C LYS A 240 -14.38 19.33 -12.47
N PHE A 241 -15.39 18.49 -12.70
CA PHE A 241 -16.27 18.63 -13.87
C PHE A 241 -17.09 19.94 -13.83
N ARG A 242 -17.56 20.33 -12.63
CA ARG A 242 -18.27 21.60 -12.40
C ARG A 242 -17.38 22.81 -12.64
N GLU A 243 -16.14 22.79 -12.15
CA GLU A 243 -15.15 23.86 -12.33
C GLU A 243 -14.66 23.99 -13.78
N ALA A 244 -14.45 22.87 -14.47
CA ALA A 244 -13.91 22.85 -15.83
C ALA A 244 -14.82 23.57 -16.83
N GLY A 245 -16.13 23.67 -16.55
CA GLY A 245 -17.13 24.32 -17.39
C GLY A 245 -17.31 23.70 -18.78
N THR A 246 -16.46 22.78 -19.20
CA THR A 246 -16.49 22.02 -20.46
C THR A 246 -15.79 20.68 -20.22
N ILE A 247 -16.50 19.55 -20.37
CA ILE A 247 -15.91 18.19 -20.34
C ILE A 247 -14.63 18.07 -21.20
N PRO A 248 -14.57 18.70 -22.37
CA PRO A 248 -13.43 18.58 -23.27
C PRO A 248 -12.09 19.12 -22.75
N SER A 249 -12.08 20.11 -21.84
CA SER A 249 -10.83 20.61 -21.26
C SER A 249 -10.13 19.55 -20.40
N LEU A 250 -10.92 18.64 -19.81
CA LEU A 250 -10.44 17.48 -19.05
C LEU A 250 -10.06 16.31 -19.98
N LEU A 251 -10.83 16.09 -21.04
CA LEU A 251 -10.58 15.04 -22.04
C LEU A 251 -9.33 15.32 -22.89
N ALA A 252 -9.17 16.53 -23.43
CA ALA A 252 -8.04 16.90 -24.27
C ALA A 252 -6.69 16.83 -23.52
N ARG A 253 -6.70 17.10 -22.21
CA ARG A 253 -5.53 16.90 -21.33
C ARG A 253 -5.18 15.43 -21.16
N SER A 254 -6.18 14.55 -21.04
CA SER A 254 -5.94 13.12 -20.85
C SER A 254 -5.39 12.43 -22.11
N SER A 255 -5.87 12.81 -23.31
CA SER A 255 -5.36 12.25 -24.57
C SER A 255 -3.96 12.72 -24.94
N SER A 256 -3.61 13.97 -24.64
CA SER A 256 -2.26 14.51 -24.91
C SER A 256 -1.18 13.90 -24.01
N LEU A 257 -1.51 13.53 -22.77
CA LEU A 257 -0.56 12.89 -21.84
C LEU A 257 -0.21 11.44 -22.19
N GLN A 258 -1.12 10.68 -22.83
CA GLN A 258 -0.85 9.29 -23.22
C GLN A 258 0.12 9.18 -24.41
N LEU A 259 0.12 10.14 -25.33
CA LEU A 259 1.07 10.19 -26.45
C LEU A 259 2.45 10.72 -26.02
N ALA A 260 2.51 11.66 -25.07
CA ALA A 260 3.77 12.25 -24.61
C ALA A 260 4.71 11.26 -23.89
N GLY A 261 4.19 10.13 -23.38
CA GLY A 261 5.00 9.12 -22.68
C GLY A 261 5.92 8.28 -23.57
N ARG A 262 5.78 8.35 -24.90
CA ARG A 262 6.50 7.46 -25.84
C ARG A 262 7.47 8.16 -26.79
N GLU A 263 7.51 9.50 -26.80
CA GLU A 263 8.42 10.25 -27.68
C GLU A 263 9.79 10.46 -27.03
N LYS A 264 10.81 9.78 -27.60
CA LYS A 264 12.23 10.03 -27.32
C LYS A 264 12.52 11.53 -27.52
N ARG A 265 13.12 12.15 -26.50
CA ARG A 265 13.63 13.54 -26.48
C ARG A 265 14.21 13.96 -27.84
N GLY A 266 13.54 14.85 -28.57
CA GLY A 266 14.16 15.46 -29.76
C GLY A 266 13.27 16.38 -30.60
N THR A 267 11.98 16.12 -30.73
CA THR A 267 11.08 16.90 -31.60
C THR A 267 10.02 17.64 -30.78
N PRO A 268 9.78 18.94 -31.03
CA PRO A 268 8.65 19.64 -30.42
C PRO A 268 7.36 18.98 -30.91
N SER A 269 6.75 18.20 -30.03
CA SER A 269 5.46 17.55 -30.25
C SER A 269 4.41 18.64 -30.48
N VAL A 270 3.87 18.71 -31.68
CA VAL A 270 2.70 19.55 -31.98
C VAL A 270 1.57 19.01 -31.08
N PRO A 271 0.93 19.84 -30.23
CA PRO A 271 -0.10 19.38 -29.32
C PRO A 271 -1.14 18.60 -30.12
N GLY A 272 -1.27 17.30 -29.82
CA GLY A 272 -2.12 16.38 -30.56
C GLY A 272 -3.52 16.98 -30.71
N GLU A 273 -3.83 17.40 -31.93
CA GLU A 273 -5.07 18.05 -32.27
C GLU A 273 -6.18 17.00 -32.10
N THR A 274 -7.02 17.17 -31.09
CA THR A 274 -8.17 16.29 -30.91
C THR A 274 -9.07 16.48 -32.12
N LEU A 275 -9.27 15.40 -32.89
CA LEU A 275 -10.05 15.40 -34.16
C LEU A 275 -11.47 15.95 -34.04
N PHE A 276 -12.00 16.06 -32.82
CA PHE A 276 -13.30 16.63 -32.56
C PHE A 276 -13.21 17.90 -31.73
N PRO A 277 -13.91 18.96 -32.16
CA PRO A 277 -14.05 20.14 -31.34
C PRO A 277 -14.75 19.76 -30.03
N PRO A 278 -14.38 20.44 -28.94
CA PRO A 278 -14.93 20.20 -27.63
C PRO A 278 -16.47 20.33 -27.62
N ARG A 279 -17.23 19.25 -27.32
CA ARG A 279 -18.68 19.34 -27.04
C ARG A 279 -18.88 20.15 -25.76
N VAL A 280 -19.43 21.36 -25.91
CA VAL A 280 -19.84 22.20 -24.78
C VAL A 280 -21.19 21.69 -24.29
N LEU A 281 -21.24 21.17 -23.06
CA LEU A 281 -22.52 20.82 -22.45
C LEU A 281 -23.38 22.07 -22.22
N GLY A 282 -24.66 21.98 -22.57
CA GLY A 282 -25.66 22.97 -22.20
C GLY A 282 -25.86 23.06 -20.68
N PRO A 283 -26.48 24.14 -20.16
CA PRO A 283 -26.73 24.28 -18.72
C PRO A 283 -27.61 23.15 -18.16
N ASP A 284 -28.60 22.70 -18.92
CA ASP A 284 -29.51 21.62 -18.52
C ASP A 284 -28.79 20.27 -18.45
N GLU A 285 -27.98 19.94 -19.46
CA GLU A 285 -27.14 18.72 -19.47
C GLU A 285 -26.13 18.71 -18.32
N ARG A 286 -25.57 19.88 -17.96
CA ARG A 286 -24.67 19.99 -16.79
C ARG A 286 -25.42 19.78 -15.50
N GLN A 287 -26.61 20.34 -15.35
CA GLN A 287 -27.42 20.16 -14.15
C GLN A 287 -27.83 18.70 -13.99
N GLU A 288 -28.17 18.03 -15.09
CA GLU A 288 -28.46 16.60 -15.09
C GLU A 288 -27.22 15.78 -14.69
N LEU A 289 -26.07 16.06 -15.30
CA LEU A 289 -24.80 15.38 -14.97
C LEU A 289 -24.40 15.58 -13.50
N ASP A 290 -24.52 16.79 -12.97
CA ASP A 290 -24.28 17.10 -11.56
C ASP A 290 -25.24 16.31 -10.67
N GLY A 291 -26.53 16.24 -11.02
CA GLY A 291 -27.52 15.43 -10.31
C GLY A 291 -27.20 13.94 -10.34
N MET A 292 -26.64 13.43 -11.44
CA MET A 292 -26.16 12.05 -11.53
C MET A 292 -24.96 11.82 -10.60
N PHE A 293 -23.96 12.70 -10.61
CA PHE A 293 -22.81 12.61 -9.70
C PHE A 293 -23.23 12.63 -8.24
N ASP A 294 -24.11 13.57 -7.86
CA ASP A 294 -24.62 13.68 -6.48
C ASP A 294 -25.38 12.40 -6.07
N ALA A 295 -26.11 11.77 -7.01
CA ALA A 295 -26.75 10.49 -6.77
C ALA A 295 -25.71 9.39 -6.50
N VAL A 296 -24.67 9.24 -7.33
CA VAL A 296 -23.62 8.24 -7.09
C VAL A 296 -22.94 8.46 -5.74
N VAL A 297 -22.60 9.71 -5.39
CA VAL A 297 -21.99 10.07 -4.10
C VAL A 297 -22.89 9.65 -2.94
N ARG A 298 -24.19 9.93 -3.02
CA ARG A 298 -25.17 9.55 -1.99
C ARG A 298 -25.28 8.04 -1.85
N GLU A 299 -25.50 7.31 -2.95
CA GLU A 299 -25.71 5.86 -2.89
C GLU A 299 -24.44 5.12 -2.38
N THR A 300 -23.24 5.58 -2.76
CA THR A 300 -21.97 5.02 -2.23
C THR A 300 -21.78 5.34 -0.75
N HIS A 301 -22.19 6.54 -0.30
CA HIS A 301 -22.18 6.91 1.11
C HIS A 301 -23.16 6.07 1.94
N ASP A 302 -24.37 5.85 1.43
CA ASP A 302 -25.41 5.05 2.09
C ASP A 302 -25.00 3.56 2.15
N ALA A 303 -24.35 3.04 1.09
CA ALA A 303 -23.71 1.73 1.11
C ALA A 303 -22.63 1.62 2.23
N ALA A 304 -21.76 2.63 2.36
CA ALA A 304 -20.77 2.68 3.43
C ALA A 304 -21.43 2.67 4.82
N ALA A 305 -22.50 3.46 5.01
CA ALA A 305 -23.24 3.55 6.25
C ALA A 305 -23.96 2.23 6.60
N ALA A 306 -24.51 1.53 5.61
CA ALA A 306 -25.11 0.21 5.77
C ALA A 306 -24.08 -0.85 6.20
N LEU A 307 -22.89 -0.87 5.59
CA LEU A 307 -21.79 -1.78 5.96
C LEU A 307 -21.30 -1.55 7.39
N ARG A 308 -21.18 -0.29 7.84
CA ARG A 308 -20.83 0.05 9.24
C ARG A 308 -21.85 -0.44 10.26
N ARG A 309 -23.11 -0.56 9.83
CA ARG A 309 -24.22 -1.09 10.64
C ARG A 309 -24.41 -2.59 10.47
N PHE A 310 -23.48 -3.26 9.77
CA PHE A 310 -23.53 -4.70 9.48
C PHE A 310 -24.84 -5.11 8.77
N ARG A 311 -25.25 -4.31 7.78
CA ARG A 311 -26.42 -4.58 6.93
C ARG A 311 -25.98 -4.83 5.47
N PRO A 312 -25.38 -5.99 5.18
CA PRO A 312 -24.82 -6.28 3.85
C PRO A 312 -25.89 -6.28 2.76
N SER A 313 -27.08 -6.83 3.00
CA SER A 313 -28.19 -6.79 2.04
C SER A 313 -28.61 -5.37 1.65
N GLN A 314 -28.73 -4.46 2.63
CA GLN A 314 -28.98 -3.05 2.36
C GLN A 314 -27.82 -2.43 1.57
N ALA A 315 -26.57 -2.69 1.98
CA ALA A 315 -25.41 -2.20 1.26
C ALA A 315 -25.37 -2.66 -0.20
N LEU A 316 -25.70 -3.92 -0.49
CA LEU A 316 -25.77 -4.46 -1.84
C LEU A 316 -26.85 -3.77 -2.70
N SER A 317 -27.99 -3.41 -2.10
CA SER A 317 -29.03 -2.61 -2.76
C SER A 317 -28.50 -1.22 -3.12
N GLU A 318 -27.89 -0.50 -2.17
CA GLU A 318 -27.34 0.84 -2.45
C GLU A 318 -26.17 0.78 -3.44
N GLN A 319 -25.33 -0.26 -3.38
CA GLN A 319 -24.27 -0.47 -4.37
C GLN A 319 -24.82 -0.71 -5.78
N THR A 320 -25.95 -1.42 -5.89
CA THR A 320 -26.62 -1.65 -7.17
C THR A 320 -27.09 -0.33 -7.77
N LEU A 321 -27.74 0.52 -6.97
CA LEU A 321 -28.14 1.86 -7.39
C LEU A 321 -26.93 2.72 -7.77
N ALA A 322 -25.87 2.70 -6.95
CA ALA A 322 -24.63 3.42 -7.24
C ALA A 322 -24.03 3.01 -8.59
N ILE A 323 -23.96 1.71 -8.90
CA ILE A 323 -23.43 1.20 -10.17
C ILE A 323 -24.31 1.62 -11.35
N GLU A 324 -25.63 1.59 -11.20
CA GLU A 324 -26.54 2.06 -12.25
C GLU A 324 -26.35 3.55 -12.54
N GLN A 325 -26.22 4.39 -11.51
CA GLN A 325 -25.95 5.81 -11.68
C GLN A 325 -24.55 6.04 -12.27
N PHE A 326 -23.56 5.26 -11.83
CA PHE A 326 -22.20 5.29 -12.38
C PHE A 326 -22.21 5.03 -13.88
N ASP A 327 -22.99 4.03 -14.31
CA ASP A 327 -23.08 3.66 -15.71
C ASP A 327 -23.80 4.71 -16.57
N ARG A 328 -24.73 5.47 -15.98
CA ARG A 328 -25.32 6.65 -16.64
C ARG A 328 -24.29 7.77 -16.80
N VAL A 329 -23.55 8.11 -15.74
CA VAL A 329 -22.49 9.14 -15.79
C VAL A 329 -21.44 8.78 -16.85
N CYS A 330 -20.97 7.53 -16.86
CA CYS A 330 -20.06 7.03 -17.90
C CYS A 330 -20.66 7.11 -19.30
N GLY A 331 -21.93 6.73 -19.46
CA GLY A 331 -22.64 6.83 -20.73
C GLY A 331 -22.65 8.26 -21.29
N GLU A 332 -22.89 9.27 -20.44
CA GLU A 332 -22.87 10.66 -20.86
C GLU A 332 -21.45 11.17 -21.16
N LEU A 333 -20.50 10.87 -20.28
CA LEU A 333 -19.14 11.42 -20.36
C LEU A 333 -18.23 10.73 -21.39
N PHE A 334 -18.44 9.46 -21.67
CA PHE A 334 -17.49 8.70 -22.48
C PHE A 334 -17.57 9.11 -23.95
N PRO A 335 -16.43 9.34 -24.61
CA PRO A 335 -16.38 9.39 -26.08
C PRO A 335 -16.91 8.08 -26.68
N TYR A 336 -17.42 8.15 -27.91
CA TYR A 336 -17.95 7.00 -28.65
C TYR A 336 -16.99 5.79 -28.61
N GLU A 337 -15.72 6.02 -28.95
CA GLU A 337 -14.68 4.99 -29.01
C GLU A 337 -14.43 4.33 -27.64
N SER A 338 -14.34 5.12 -26.57
CA SER A 338 -14.19 4.61 -25.20
C SER A 338 -15.41 3.81 -24.74
N LEU A 339 -16.62 4.31 -25.05
CA LEU A 339 -17.87 3.62 -24.72
C LEU A 339 -17.96 2.26 -25.44
N LEU A 340 -17.63 2.22 -26.73
CA LEU A 340 -17.62 0.99 -27.51
C LEU A 340 -16.64 -0.04 -26.95
N ARG A 341 -15.40 0.38 -26.62
CA ARG A 341 -14.40 -0.50 -26.01
C ARG A 341 -14.83 -1.00 -24.64
N ASP A 342 -15.44 -0.16 -23.80
CA ASP A 342 -15.95 -0.58 -22.49
C ASP A 342 -17.08 -1.61 -22.64
N LEU A 343 -18.01 -1.40 -23.58
CA LEU A 343 -19.09 -2.36 -23.87
C LEU A 343 -18.55 -3.71 -24.36
N HIS A 344 -17.61 -3.68 -25.30
CA HIS A 344 -16.94 -4.89 -25.79
C HIS A 344 -16.25 -5.63 -24.64
N ARG A 345 -15.38 -4.94 -23.87
CA ARG A 345 -14.65 -5.53 -22.74
C ARG A 345 -15.59 -6.17 -21.73
N ARG A 346 -16.67 -5.47 -21.33
CA ARG A 346 -17.65 -6.00 -20.37
C ARG A 346 -18.37 -7.23 -20.92
N GLN A 347 -18.73 -7.23 -22.21
CA GLN A 347 -19.36 -8.39 -22.84
C GLN A 347 -18.42 -9.61 -22.89
N GLU A 348 -17.14 -9.38 -23.15
CA GLU A 348 -16.09 -10.40 -23.15
C GLU A 348 -15.80 -10.96 -21.76
N GLU A 349 -15.66 -10.09 -20.75
CA GLU A 349 -15.54 -10.46 -19.33
C GLU A 349 -16.74 -11.30 -18.89
N ARG A 350 -17.95 -10.94 -19.34
CA ARG A 350 -19.16 -11.71 -19.07
C ARG A 350 -19.13 -13.10 -19.66
N LEU A 351 -18.86 -13.22 -20.96
CA LEU A 351 -18.76 -14.52 -21.61
C LEU A 351 -17.68 -15.40 -20.97
N SER A 352 -16.55 -14.81 -20.58
CA SER A 352 -15.50 -15.51 -19.84
C SER A 352 -16.03 -16.05 -18.51
N SER A 353 -16.75 -15.23 -17.73
CA SER A 353 -17.34 -15.66 -16.46
C SER A 353 -18.37 -16.78 -16.61
N THR A 354 -19.27 -16.69 -17.61
CA THR A 354 -20.32 -17.69 -17.87
C THR A 354 -19.77 -18.99 -18.48
N SER A 355 -18.63 -18.93 -19.18
CA SER A 355 -18.01 -20.11 -19.80
C SER A 355 -17.30 -21.05 -18.83
N THR A 356 -17.02 -20.58 -17.60
CA THR A 356 -16.42 -21.42 -16.57
C THR A 356 -17.45 -22.47 -16.16
N PRO A 357 -17.26 -23.77 -16.52
CA PRO A 357 -18.29 -24.77 -16.28
C PRO A 357 -18.59 -24.82 -14.79
N PHE A 358 -19.87 -24.66 -14.45
CA PHE A 358 -20.33 -24.90 -13.09
C PHE A 358 -19.78 -26.24 -12.64
N PRO A 359 -19.08 -26.32 -11.49
CA PRO A 359 -18.61 -27.60 -10.98
C PRO A 359 -19.83 -28.51 -10.89
N ALA A 360 -19.85 -29.56 -11.72
CA ALA A 360 -20.94 -30.51 -11.72
C ALA A 360 -21.14 -30.96 -10.28
N PRO A 361 -22.39 -31.03 -9.78
CA PRO A 361 -22.63 -31.50 -8.42
C PRO A 361 -21.92 -32.83 -8.29
N LEU A 362 -20.91 -32.88 -7.41
CA LEU A 362 -20.17 -34.10 -7.13
C LEU A 362 -21.17 -35.07 -6.51
N SER A 363 -21.85 -35.81 -7.37
CA SER A 363 -22.71 -36.92 -7.01
C SER A 363 -21.80 -37.99 -6.44
N ASN A 364 -21.58 -37.98 -5.12
CA ASN A 364 -21.19 -39.14 -4.30
C ASN A 364 -21.27 -38.82 -2.80
N ASN A 365 -22.42 -39.14 -2.19
CA ASN A 365 -22.59 -39.84 -0.90
C ASN A 365 -21.68 -39.51 0.29
N THR A 366 -21.27 -38.27 0.50
CA THR A 366 -20.66 -37.87 1.78
C THR A 366 -21.58 -36.85 2.42
N GLU A 367 -22.31 -37.27 3.46
CA GLU A 367 -23.15 -36.44 4.35
C GLU A 367 -22.30 -35.44 5.14
N SER A 368 -21.48 -34.64 4.45
CA SER A 368 -20.90 -33.44 5.03
C SER A 368 -21.88 -32.32 4.73
N ALA A 369 -22.34 -31.64 5.78
CA ALA A 369 -23.22 -30.48 5.75
C ALA A 369 -22.54 -29.26 5.10
N ALA A 370 -21.96 -29.45 3.92
CA ALA A 370 -21.53 -28.38 3.04
C ALA A 370 -22.81 -27.71 2.57
N SER A 371 -23.07 -26.55 3.17
CA SER A 371 -23.96 -25.48 2.71
C SER A 371 -24.38 -25.71 1.26
N GLU A 372 -25.66 -26.02 1.04
CA GLU A 372 -26.31 -25.83 -0.26
C GLU A 372 -26.08 -24.37 -0.63
N THR A 373 -24.96 -24.10 -1.28
CA THR A 373 -24.63 -22.80 -1.82
C THR A 373 -25.80 -22.40 -2.70
N ASP A 374 -26.43 -21.28 -2.38
CA ASP A 374 -27.59 -20.76 -3.08
C ASP A 374 -27.17 -20.35 -4.50
N LEU A 375 -27.11 -21.31 -5.41
CA LEU A 375 -26.74 -21.14 -6.81
C LEU A 375 -27.79 -20.32 -7.58
N THR A 376 -28.93 -20.00 -6.95
CA THR A 376 -30.02 -19.24 -7.55
C THR A 376 -29.71 -17.75 -7.70
N GLU A 377 -28.73 -17.20 -6.96
CA GLU A 377 -28.40 -15.76 -7.04
C GLU A 377 -27.54 -15.38 -8.27
N LEU A 378 -26.79 -16.33 -8.84
CA LEU A 378 -25.86 -16.06 -9.94
C LEU A 378 -26.58 -15.66 -11.26
N PRO A 379 -27.64 -16.35 -11.72
CA PRO A 379 -28.37 -15.95 -12.93
C PRO A 379 -28.96 -14.54 -12.85
N ALA A 380 -29.52 -14.16 -11.69
CA ALA A 380 -30.08 -12.83 -11.49
C ALA A 380 -29.03 -11.72 -11.62
N GLU A 381 -27.81 -11.97 -11.12
CA GLU A 381 -26.70 -11.03 -11.27
C GLU A 381 -26.22 -10.91 -12.72
N HIS A 382 -26.09 -12.05 -13.39
CA HIS A 382 -25.74 -12.07 -14.80
C HIS A 382 -26.77 -11.30 -15.64
N ALA A 383 -28.06 -11.51 -15.38
CA ALA A 383 -29.14 -10.76 -16.02
C ALA A 383 -29.04 -9.24 -15.74
N TRP A 384 -28.78 -8.86 -14.49
CA TRP A 384 -28.65 -7.46 -14.11
C TRP A 384 -27.51 -6.75 -14.85
N GLU A 385 -26.28 -7.27 -14.84
CA GLU A 385 -25.20 -6.57 -15.56
C GLU A 385 -25.36 -6.66 -17.08
N GLN A 386 -25.93 -7.74 -17.62
CA GLN A 386 -26.28 -7.81 -19.04
C GLN A 386 -27.27 -6.68 -19.40
N SER A 387 -28.18 -6.34 -18.48
CA SER A 387 -29.11 -5.22 -18.64
C SER A 387 -28.40 -3.86 -18.63
N LEU A 388 -27.30 -3.71 -17.88
CA LEU A 388 -26.48 -2.48 -17.90
C LEU A 388 -25.82 -2.29 -19.26
N ILE A 389 -25.29 -3.35 -19.86
CA ILE A 389 -24.73 -3.32 -21.23
C ILE A 389 -25.83 -2.93 -22.21
N ALA A 390 -27.00 -3.58 -22.14
CA ALA A 390 -28.14 -3.29 -23.01
C ALA A 390 -28.63 -1.84 -22.92
N ARG A 391 -28.68 -1.26 -21.71
CA ARG A 391 -29.10 0.13 -21.45
C ARG A 391 -28.19 1.18 -22.10
N ARG A 392 -26.92 0.84 -22.38
CA ARG A 392 -25.93 1.75 -22.96
C ARG A 392 -25.89 1.73 -24.48
N ILE A 393 -26.50 0.74 -25.13
CA ILE A 393 -26.56 0.67 -26.60
C ILE A 393 -27.25 1.90 -27.22
N PRO A 394 -28.38 2.41 -26.70
CA PRO A 394 -28.97 3.65 -27.21
C PRO A 394 -28.01 4.84 -27.17
N GLN A 395 -27.24 4.99 -26.09
CA GLN A 395 -26.25 6.07 -25.97
C GLN A 395 -25.11 5.91 -26.99
N LEU A 396 -24.68 4.67 -27.26
CA LEU A 396 -23.69 4.38 -28.31
C LEU A 396 -24.20 4.82 -29.70
N ILE A 397 -25.44 4.49 -30.03
CA ILE A 397 -26.10 4.86 -31.30
C ILE A 397 -26.26 6.38 -31.42
N GLU A 398 -26.68 7.04 -30.33
CA GLU A 398 -26.81 8.49 -30.29
C GLU A 398 -25.46 9.18 -30.53
N LYS A 399 -24.40 8.74 -29.83
CA LYS A 399 -23.05 9.26 -30.02
C LYS A 399 -22.49 8.99 -31.42
N ALA A 400 -22.82 7.85 -32.02
CA ALA A 400 -22.46 7.55 -33.42
C ALA A 400 -23.14 8.54 -34.37
N THR A 401 -24.44 8.81 -34.17
CA THR A 401 -25.22 9.76 -34.97
C THR A 401 -24.61 11.16 -34.88
N GLN A 402 -24.36 11.64 -33.66
CA GLN A 402 -23.74 12.94 -33.41
C GLN A 402 -22.34 13.03 -34.03
N GLY A 403 -21.56 11.96 -33.94
CA GLY A 403 -20.22 11.88 -34.51
C GLY A 403 -20.23 11.97 -36.03
N ILE A 404 -21.11 11.23 -36.72
CA ILE A 404 -21.23 11.28 -38.18
C ILE A 404 -21.66 12.67 -38.66
N GLU A 405 -22.65 13.29 -38.02
CA GLU A 405 -23.07 14.65 -38.35
C GLU A 405 -21.92 15.64 -38.24
N LEU A 406 -21.10 15.49 -37.19
CA LEU A 406 -20.01 16.40 -36.93
C LEU A 406 -18.83 16.20 -37.91
N ILE A 407 -18.50 14.95 -38.26
CA ILE A 407 -17.53 14.64 -39.32
C ILE A 407 -18.02 15.18 -40.68
N GLY A 408 -19.33 15.08 -40.96
CA GLY A 408 -19.94 15.64 -42.16
C GLY A 408 -19.73 17.15 -42.29
N ARG A 409 -20.00 17.90 -41.21
CA ARG A 409 -19.80 19.36 -41.16
C ARG A 409 -18.33 19.77 -41.36
N ILE A 410 -17.38 19.00 -40.83
CA ILE A 410 -15.94 19.26 -41.02
C ILE A 410 -15.56 19.08 -42.50
N GLY A 411 -15.99 17.98 -43.14
CA GLY A 411 -15.69 17.71 -44.55
C GLY A 411 -16.31 18.72 -45.54
N GLU A 412 -17.50 19.25 -45.23
CA GLU A 412 -18.13 20.32 -46.04
C GLU A 412 -17.40 21.67 -45.90
N SER A 413 -16.73 21.91 -44.77
CA SER A 413 -15.95 23.14 -44.57
C SER A 413 -14.64 23.14 -45.37
N GLU A 414 -13.98 21.99 -45.52
CA GLU A 414 -12.72 21.88 -46.27
C GLU A 414 -12.92 22.07 -47.78
N THR A 415 -14.06 21.64 -48.32
CA THR A 415 -14.38 21.80 -49.74
C THR A 415 -14.70 23.25 -50.15
N ASN A 416 -14.85 24.17 -49.19
CA ASN A 416 -15.05 25.61 -49.41
C ASN A 416 -13.75 26.44 -49.28
N LEU A 417 -12.58 25.80 -49.13
CA LEU A 417 -11.30 26.51 -49.24
C LEU A 417 -11.07 26.93 -50.71
N PRO A 418 -10.65 28.19 -50.96
CA PRO A 418 -10.43 28.68 -52.32
C PRO A 418 -9.40 27.81 -53.04
N ASP A 419 -9.76 27.39 -54.25
CA ASP A 419 -9.00 26.52 -55.13
C ASP A 419 -7.49 26.84 -55.12
N PRO A 420 -6.61 25.92 -54.64
CA PRO A 420 -5.17 26.14 -54.59
C PRO A 420 -4.54 26.25 -55.99
N SER A 421 -5.33 26.10 -57.05
CA SER A 421 -4.98 26.49 -58.43
C SER A 421 -4.35 27.89 -58.54
N PHE A 422 -4.65 28.82 -57.62
CA PHE A 422 -4.04 30.17 -57.63
C PHE A 422 -2.57 30.24 -57.16
N LEU A 423 -1.99 29.17 -56.61
CA LEU A 423 -0.57 29.12 -56.21
C LEU A 423 0.29 28.18 -57.07
N ARG A 424 -0.27 27.54 -58.11
CA ARG A 424 0.42 26.53 -58.92
C ARG A 424 1.02 27.04 -60.25
N GLU A 425 0.97 28.34 -60.53
CA GLU A 425 1.67 28.96 -61.67
C GLU A 425 3.06 29.47 -61.29
N LYS A 426 4.09 28.62 -61.15
CA LYS A 426 5.46 28.97 -61.61
C LYS A 426 6.58 27.94 -61.54
N ASN A 427 6.41 26.72 -61.04
CA ASN A 427 7.53 25.76 -60.99
C ASN A 427 7.29 24.57 -61.93
N LYS A 428 7.71 24.74 -63.19
CA LYS A 428 7.98 23.64 -64.14
C LYS A 428 9.27 22.94 -63.73
N GLY A 429 9.16 21.93 -62.88
CA GLY A 429 10.24 20.97 -62.61
C GLY A 429 9.60 19.62 -62.37
N GLU A 430 9.80 18.69 -63.30
CA GLU A 430 9.37 17.29 -63.20
C GLU A 430 9.99 16.65 -61.96
N PHE A 431 9.20 16.52 -60.89
CA PHE A 431 9.44 15.54 -59.84
C PHE A 431 8.39 14.43 -59.98
N PRO A 432 8.77 13.16 -59.79
CA PRO A 432 7.82 12.06 -59.82
C PRO A 432 6.77 12.28 -58.73
N VAL A 433 5.51 12.11 -59.12
CA VAL A 433 4.36 12.09 -58.21
C VAL A 433 4.47 10.79 -57.40
N GLU A 434 5.24 10.82 -56.32
CA GLU A 434 5.22 9.74 -55.33
C GLU A 434 3.86 9.75 -54.61
N ASP A 435 3.34 8.54 -54.43
CA ASP A 435 2.01 8.20 -53.95
C ASP A 435 1.51 9.03 -52.78
N GLU A 436 0.20 9.23 -52.80
CA GLU A 436 -0.66 9.80 -51.76
C GLU A 436 -0.13 9.54 -50.33
N THR A 437 0.59 10.52 -49.80
CA THR A 437 0.79 10.70 -48.36
C THR A 437 -0.55 11.13 -47.76
N ILE A 438 -1.51 10.21 -47.76
CA ILE A 438 -2.79 10.40 -47.09
C ILE A 438 -2.46 10.70 -45.63
N ASP A 439 -2.79 11.92 -45.22
CA ASP A 439 -2.60 12.41 -43.86
C ASP A 439 -3.12 11.34 -42.88
N PRO A 440 -2.29 10.85 -41.93
CA PRO A 440 -2.73 9.88 -40.92
C PRO A 440 -4.01 10.33 -40.18
N GLY A 441 -4.25 11.64 -40.04
CA GLY A 441 -5.48 12.18 -39.47
C GLY A 441 -6.74 11.82 -40.28
N ASN A 442 -6.66 11.91 -41.61
CA ASN A 442 -7.77 11.56 -42.51
C ASN A 442 -8.10 10.07 -42.51
N ARG A 443 -7.08 9.20 -42.40
CA ARG A 443 -7.30 7.75 -42.25
C ARG A 443 -8.05 7.43 -40.96
N ARG A 444 -7.64 8.06 -39.86
CA ARG A 444 -8.29 7.90 -38.54
C ARG A 444 -9.74 8.35 -38.55
N MET A 445 -10.02 9.53 -39.11
CA MET A 445 -11.40 10.03 -39.23
C MET A 445 -12.29 9.12 -40.09
N LYS A 446 -11.77 8.61 -41.21
CA LYS A 446 -12.50 7.68 -42.08
C LYS A 446 -12.89 6.39 -41.35
N ARG A 447 -11.95 5.79 -40.61
CA ARG A 447 -12.17 4.58 -39.81
C ARG A 447 -13.18 4.81 -38.68
N LEU A 448 -13.06 5.94 -38.00
CA LEU A 448 -14.01 6.29 -36.95
C LEU A 448 -15.42 6.50 -37.50
N ARG A 449 -15.54 7.18 -38.64
CA ARG A 449 -16.82 7.31 -39.35
C ARG A 449 -17.40 5.95 -39.73
N GLU A 450 -16.56 5.06 -40.28
CA GLU A 450 -16.96 3.69 -40.64
C GLU A 450 -17.46 2.89 -39.44
N SER A 451 -16.75 2.96 -38.31
CA SER A 451 -17.19 2.34 -37.04
C SER A 451 -18.54 2.90 -36.57
N MET A 452 -18.73 4.22 -36.62
CA MET A 452 -20.01 4.86 -36.28
C MET A 452 -21.13 4.42 -37.22
N ASP A 453 -20.88 4.33 -38.53
CA ASP A 453 -21.86 3.85 -39.52
C ASP A 453 -22.25 2.39 -39.23
N LEU A 454 -21.30 1.54 -38.86
CA LEU A 454 -21.56 0.16 -38.43
C LEU A 454 -22.38 0.12 -37.15
N ALA A 455 -22.12 0.99 -36.17
CA ALA A 455 -22.94 1.09 -34.97
C ALA A 455 -24.39 1.50 -35.26
N LEU A 456 -24.62 2.39 -36.24
CA LEU A 456 -25.99 2.73 -36.66
C LEU A 456 -26.69 1.56 -37.36
N ARG A 457 -25.97 0.81 -38.19
CA ARG A 457 -26.52 -0.35 -38.92
C ARG A 457 -26.85 -1.52 -37.99
N HIS A 458 -25.93 -1.85 -37.08
CA HIS A 458 -26.03 -3.02 -36.21
C HIS A 458 -26.63 -2.72 -34.83
N GLY A 459 -26.76 -1.46 -34.44
CA GLY A 459 -27.23 -1.07 -33.11
C GLY A 459 -28.62 -1.57 -32.75
N GLY A 460 -29.54 -1.65 -33.73
CA GLY A 460 -30.87 -2.22 -33.55
C GLY A 460 -30.84 -3.72 -33.25
N GLU A 461 -30.07 -4.48 -34.03
CA GLU A 461 -29.87 -5.93 -33.83
C GLU A 461 -29.17 -6.19 -32.49
N LEU A 462 -28.10 -5.45 -32.19
CA LEU A 462 -27.36 -5.55 -30.94
C LEU A 462 -28.27 -5.32 -29.72
N LYS A 463 -29.15 -4.31 -29.77
CA LYS A 463 -30.13 -4.05 -28.71
C LYS A 463 -31.10 -5.22 -28.52
N MET A 464 -31.59 -5.82 -29.61
CA MET A 464 -32.49 -6.97 -29.54
C MET A 464 -31.80 -8.20 -28.95
N VAL A 465 -30.63 -8.55 -29.47
CA VAL A 465 -29.85 -9.72 -29.02
C VAL A 465 -29.49 -9.61 -27.53
N LEU A 466 -29.11 -8.42 -27.07
CA LEU A 466 -28.84 -8.18 -25.65
C LEU A 466 -30.11 -8.28 -24.80
N ALA A 467 -31.26 -7.81 -25.29
CA ALA A 467 -32.53 -7.95 -24.59
C ALA A 467 -32.95 -9.42 -24.46
N ASP A 468 -32.76 -10.22 -25.50
CA ASP A 468 -33.01 -11.67 -25.46
C ASP A 468 -32.08 -12.36 -24.45
N ALA A 469 -30.79 -12.01 -24.44
CA ALA A 469 -29.84 -12.52 -23.45
C ALA A 469 -30.27 -12.16 -22.01
N VAL A 470 -30.70 -10.92 -21.77
CA VAL A 470 -31.23 -10.49 -20.46
C VAL A 470 -32.46 -11.29 -20.07
N ALA A 471 -33.40 -11.50 -20.99
CA ALA A 471 -34.63 -12.25 -20.74
C ALA A 471 -34.32 -13.72 -20.40
N SER A 472 -33.40 -14.37 -21.13
CA SER A 472 -32.97 -15.74 -20.84
C SER A 472 -32.26 -15.87 -19.49
N LEU A 473 -31.36 -14.93 -19.14
CA LEU A 473 -30.69 -14.95 -17.84
C LEU A 473 -31.67 -14.70 -16.68
N ALA A 474 -32.63 -13.79 -16.86
CA ALA A 474 -33.68 -13.51 -15.87
C ALA A 474 -34.64 -14.69 -15.69
N ALA A 475 -34.80 -15.53 -16.72
CA ALA A 475 -35.55 -16.78 -16.66
C ALA A 475 -34.71 -17.98 -16.15
N GLU A 476 -33.51 -17.74 -15.62
CA GLU A 476 -32.58 -18.75 -15.12
C GLU A 476 -32.16 -19.78 -16.19
N GLN A 477 -32.09 -19.35 -17.45
CA GLN A 477 -31.69 -20.18 -18.60
C GLN A 477 -30.34 -19.71 -19.19
N PRO A 478 -29.21 -19.89 -18.48
CA PRO A 478 -27.90 -19.41 -18.95
C PRO A 478 -27.50 -20.03 -20.28
N ASP A 479 -27.80 -21.32 -20.51
CA ASP A 479 -27.51 -22.01 -21.77
C ASP A 479 -28.22 -21.39 -22.97
N SER A 480 -29.44 -20.86 -22.75
CA SER A 480 -30.21 -20.17 -23.78
C SER A 480 -29.75 -18.73 -23.99
N ALA A 481 -29.14 -18.11 -22.99
CA ALA A 481 -28.57 -16.77 -23.09
C ALA A 481 -27.23 -16.75 -23.84
N LEU A 482 -26.43 -17.81 -23.74
CA LEU A 482 -25.07 -17.90 -24.31
C LEU A 482 -25.00 -17.59 -25.82
N PRO A 483 -25.87 -18.15 -26.70
CA PRO A 483 -25.87 -17.81 -28.12
C PRO A 483 -26.08 -16.31 -28.37
N SER A 484 -27.01 -15.70 -27.66
CA SER A 484 -27.29 -14.27 -27.75
C SER A 484 -26.12 -13.43 -27.22
N GLN A 485 -25.50 -13.81 -26.11
CA GLN A 485 -24.31 -13.12 -25.60
C GLN A 485 -23.14 -13.18 -26.58
N ARG A 486 -22.90 -14.33 -27.24
CA ARG A 486 -21.86 -14.48 -28.27
C ARG A 486 -22.16 -13.64 -29.50
N ARG A 487 -23.40 -13.64 -29.97
CA ARG A 487 -23.83 -12.79 -31.09
C ARG A 487 -23.67 -11.30 -30.77
N ALA A 488 -23.97 -10.88 -29.55
CA ALA A 488 -23.74 -9.50 -29.11
C ALA A 488 -22.25 -9.13 -29.12
N LEU A 489 -21.36 -10.03 -28.68
CA LEU A 489 -19.92 -9.81 -28.75
C LEU A 489 -19.44 -9.69 -30.20
N GLU A 490 -19.88 -10.59 -31.08
CA GLU A 490 -19.55 -10.56 -32.52
C GLU A 490 -19.97 -9.23 -33.17
N LEU A 491 -21.17 -8.73 -32.87
CA LEU A 491 -21.62 -7.43 -33.36
C LEU A 491 -20.78 -6.27 -32.82
N LEU A 492 -20.40 -6.30 -31.54
CA LEU A 492 -19.49 -5.30 -30.95
C LEU A 492 -18.09 -5.35 -31.58
N GLU A 493 -17.59 -6.55 -31.90
CA GLU A 493 -16.33 -6.75 -32.63
C GLU A 493 -16.38 -6.16 -34.03
N ILE A 494 -17.45 -6.42 -34.79
CA ILE A 494 -17.66 -5.83 -36.14
C ILE A 494 -17.62 -4.30 -36.07
N ILE A 495 -18.28 -3.70 -35.08
CA ILE A 495 -18.30 -2.23 -34.92
C ILE A 495 -16.91 -1.72 -34.51
N LEU A 496 -16.15 -2.46 -33.71
CA LEU A 496 -14.84 -2.07 -33.20
C LEU A 496 -13.69 -2.29 -34.19
N GLU A 497 -13.84 -3.21 -35.16
CA GLU A 497 -12.78 -3.63 -36.08
C GLU A 497 -12.11 -2.46 -36.83
N PRO A 498 -12.82 -1.46 -37.38
CA PRO A 498 -12.19 -0.33 -38.06
C PRO A 498 -11.23 0.46 -37.16
N LEU A 499 -11.40 0.39 -35.83
CA LEU A 499 -10.60 1.11 -34.84
C LEU A 499 -9.39 0.31 -34.33
N ARG A 500 -9.24 -0.98 -34.70
CA ARG A 500 -8.13 -1.83 -34.25
C ARG A 500 -6.87 -1.69 -35.11
N GLU A 501 -7.00 -1.33 -36.38
CA GLU A 501 -5.90 -1.24 -37.36
C GLU A 501 -4.88 -0.09 -37.13
N GLU A 502 -4.90 0.56 -35.96
CA GLU A 502 -4.02 1.69 -35.60
C GLU A 502 -2.89 1.34 -34.64
N GLN A 503 -2.71 0.08 -34.23
CA GLN A 503 -1.42 -0.28 -33.64
C GLN A 503 -0.44 -0.51 -34.78
N PRO A 504 0.43 0.47 -35.13
CA PRO A 504 1.58 0.14 -35.95
C PRO A 504 2.25 -1.02 -35.23
N GLN A 505 2.29 -2.17 -35.90
CA GLN A 505 3.31 -3.16 -35.62
C GLN A 505 4.59 -2.35 -35.67
N SER A 506 5.11 -1.97 -34.51
CA SER A 506 6.40 -1.33 -34.38
C SER A 506 7.32 -2.34 -35.03
N GLY A 507 7.69 -2.05 -36.29
CA GLY A 507 8.52 -2.92 -37.07
C GLY A 507 9.68 -3.30 -36.19
N ASP A 508 9.78 -4.59 -35.93
CA ASP A 508 11.01 -5.22 -35.54
C ASP A 508 12.01 -4.80 -36.61
N ASN A 509 12.71 -3.70 -36.35
CA ASN A 509 14.03 -3.44 -36.91
C ASN A 509 14.96 -4.48 -36.27
N GLU A 510 14.76 -5.75 -36.66
CA GLU A 510 15.79 -6.77 -36.70
C GLU A 510 16.69 -6.42 -37.88
N ASP A 511 17.59 -5.46 -37.69
CA ASP A 511 18.76 -5.31 -38.58
C ASP A 511 19.90 -4.58 -37.83
N GLY A 512 20.94 -5.35 -37.51
CA GLY A 512 22.28 -4.89 -37.08
C GLY A 512 22.56 -5.06 -35.57
N GLU A 513 23.58 -5.78 -35.10
CA GLU A 513 24.82 -6.26 -35.72
C GLU A 513 25.36 -7.50 -35.01
N GLN A 514 26.03 -8.31 -35.82
CA GLN A 514 26.92 -9.41 -35.46
C GLN A 514 27.97 -8.97 -34.42
N GLY A 515 28.04 -9.72 -33.32
CA GLY A 515 29.15 -9.68 -32.36
C GLY A 515 29.57 -11.09 -32.03
N GLU A 516 30.39 -11.69 -32.90
CA GLU A 516 31.17 -12.89 -32.59
C GLU A 516 32.07 -12.62 -31.39
N GLY A 517 32.00 -13.46 -30.37
CA GLY A 517 32.79 -13.28 -29.14
C GLY A 517 32.68 -14.45 -28.19
N ALA A 518 33.39 -15.52 -28.55
CA ALA A 518 33.78 -16.70 -27.76
C ALA A 518 33.56 -16.64 -26.23
N ASN A 519 32.87 -17.67 -25.72
CA ASN A 519 33.44 -18.47 -24.63
C ASN A 519 32.79 -19.86 -24.55
N GLU A 520 33.55 -20.83 -25.05
CA GLU A 520 33.44 -22.25 -24.72
C GLU A 520 33.88 -22.50 -23.27
N HIS A 521 33.30 -23.55 -22.69
CA HIS A 521 33.80 -24.44 -21.61
C HIS A 521 33.03 -24.47 -20.29
N ARG A 522 32.06 -25.40 -20.22
CA ARG A 522 32.05 -26.63 -19.37
C ARG A 522 30.70 -27.33 -19.60
N GLU A 523 30.60 -28.38 -20.43
CA GLU A 523 30.87 -29.81 -20.10
C GLU A 523 30.40 -30.25 -18.70
N ARG A 524 29.73 -31.38 -18.47
CA ARG A 524 29.08 -32.44 -19.27
C ARG A 524 28.55 -33.47 -18.24
N GLY A 525 27.54 -34.26 -18.60
CA GLY A 525 27.10 -35.47 -17.89
C GLY A 525 25.59 -35.44 -17.69
N ASP A 526 24.75 -35.84 -18.64
CA ASP A 526 24.61 -37.11 -19.37
C ASP A 526 24.14 -38.32 -18.53
N SER A 527 22.95 -38.77 -18.96
CA SER A 527 22.32 -40.09 -18.96
C SER A 527 22.06 -40.91 -17.68
N GLY A 528 20.78 -41.32 -17.55
CA GLY A 528 20.45 -42.67 -17.11
C GLY A 528 19.27 -42.83 -16.16
N SER A 529 18.05 -42.95 -16.68
CA SER A 529 16.99 -43.77 -16.03
C SER A 529 17.27 -45.25 -16.35
N PRO A 530 17.09 -46.20 -15.41
CA PRO A 530 15.77 -46.82 -15.26
C PRO A 530 15.36 -47.21 -13.82
N SER A 531 14.04 -47.25 -13.64
CA SER A 531 13.20 -48.01 -12.67
C SER A 531 13.88 -48.98 -11.68
N ASP A 532 13.56 -48.86 -10.37
CA ASP A 532 12.77 -49.88 -9.64
C ASP A 532 12.35 -49.47 -8.20
N GLN A 533 11.08 -49.74 -7.89
CA GLN A 533 10.45 -50.22 -6.64
C GLN A 533 11.13 -49.96 -5.27
N ASN A 534 10.50 -49.17 -4.38
CA ASN A 534 9.85 -49.62 -3.12
C ASN A 534 9.58 -48.49 -2.09
N SER A 535 8.30 -48.39 -1.70
CA SER A 535 7.77 -48.12 -0.34
C SER A 535 7.90 -46.69 0.25
N PRO A 536 7.14 -46.36 1.33
CA PRO A 536 5.85 -45.67 1.26
C PRO A 536 5.89 -44.27 1.90
N GLY A 537 4.92 -43.43 1.54
CA GLY A 537 4.75 -42.10 2.11
C GLY A 537 4.21 -42.13 3.55
N GLU A 538 4.99 -41.59 4.48
CA GLU A 538 4.51 -41.06 5.75
C GLU A 538 4.31 -39.55 5.60
N SER A 539 3.06 -39.12 5.68
CA SER A 539 2.69 -37.73 5.91
C SER A 539 2.86 -37.39 7.39
N PRO A 540 3.42 -36.21 7.76
CA PRO A 540 3.42 -35.76 9.14
C PRO A 540 2.07 -35.13 9.50
N SER A 541 1.44 -35.68 10.54
CA SER A 541 0.26 -35.18 11.22
C SER A 541 0.59 -34.02 12.17
N ASN A 542 -0.29 -33.01 12.18
CA ASN A 542 -0.41 -31.97 13.21
C ASN A 542 -0.78 -32.59 14.57
N PRO A 543 -0.30 -32.04 15.69
CA PRO A 543 -0.84 -32.32 17.01
C PRO A 543 -1.59 -31.10 17.56
N GLU A 544 -2.90 -31.18 17.74
CA GLU A 544 -3.65 -30.35 18.68
C GLU A 544 -5.06 -30.93 18.86
N GLU A 545 -5.28 -31.68 19.94
CA GLU A 545 -6.57 -31.85 20.61
C GLU A 545 -6.39 -32.72 21.86
N ASP A 546 -6.41 -32.11 23.04
CA ASP A 546 -6.68 -32.80 24.31
C ASP A 546 -7.09 -31.76 25.36
N ALA A 547 -8.40 -31.61 25.59
CA ALA A 547 -9.00 -31.34 26.91
C ALA A 547 -10.52 -31.11 26.80
N ALA A 548 -11.30 -32.18 26.95
CA ALA A 548 -12.69 -32.09 27.40
C ALA A 548 -13.08 -33.33 28.21
N ARG A 549 -13.38 -33.12 29.50
CA ARG A 549 -14.19 -33.94 30.43
C ARG A 549 -14.06 -33.31 31.82
N GLU A 550 -15.04 -33.23 32.70
CA GLU A 550 -16.50 -33.38 32.66
C GLU A 550 -16.99 -32.86 34.04
N ASP A 551 -18.23 -32.41 34.10
CA ASP A 551 -18.92 -31.83 35.26
C ASP A 551 -18.99 -32.73 36.52
N ARG A 552 -19.12 -32.09 37.71
CA ARG A 552 -20.35 -32.14 38.56
C ARG A 552 -20.22 -31.40 39.90
N HIS A 553 -21.17 -30.47 40.10
CA HIS A 553 -21.91 -30.04 41.31
C HIS A 553 -21.32 -30.15 42.73
N ALA A 554 -21.37 -29.05 43.50
CA ALA A 554 -22.41 -28.86 44.53
C ALA A 554 -22.33 -27.47 45.23
N SER A 555 -23.52 -26.93 45.45
CA SER A 555 -23.95 -25.73 46.16
C SER A 555 -23.60 -25.64 47.65
N SER A 556 -23.41 -24.42 48.18
CA SER A 556 -24.04 -24.02 49.45
C SER A 556 -24.05 -22.49 49.59
N ALA A 557 -25.23 -21.94 49.83
CA ALA A 557 -25.49 -20.56 50.23
C ALA A 557 -25.84 -20.53 51.72
N GLY A 558 -25.45 -19.48 52.44
CA GLY A 558 -25.86 -19.22 53.81
C GLY A 558 -25.68 -17.74 54.18
N LYS A 559 -26.81 -17.09 54.48
CA LYS A 559 -27.03 -15.68 54.83
C LYS A 559 -26.67 -15.33 56.29
N GLY A 560 -26.55 -14.02 56.53
CA GLY A 560 -26.86 -13.32 57.80
C GLY A 560 -25.64 -12.70 58.47
N ASP A 561 -25.70 -11.58 59.18
CA ASP A 561 -26.55 -10.38 59.22
C ASP A 561 -25.81 -9.41 60.17
N ASP A 562 -26.20 -8.14 60.15
CA ASP A 562 -26.15 -7.18 61.26
C ASP A 562 -24.85 -6.46 61.73
N GLN A 563 -24.93 -5.13 61.55
CA GLN A 563 -24.86 -4.04 62.54
C GLN A 563 -23.51 -3.46 63.00
N ASP A 564 -23.42 -2.14 62.75
CA ASP A 564 -23.17 -1.03 63.70
C ASP A 564 -22.03 -1.19 64.72
N ASP A 565 -21.08 -0.23 64.76
CA ASP A 565 -21.18 0.92 65.67
C ASP A 565 -19.96 1.85 65.56
N ALA A 566 -20.20 3.11 65.95
CA ALA A 566 -19.29 4.24 66.11
C ALA A 566 -18.05 3.91 66.99
N GLY A 567 -16.91 4.59 66.86
CA GLY A 567 -16.71 5.99 67.22
C GLY A 567 -15.75 6.11 68.42
N GLU A 568 -15.18 7.31 68.60
CA GLU A 568 -14.30 7.78 69.71
C GLU A 568 -12.81 7.38 69.66
N LYS A 569 -11.86 8.33 69.51
CA LYS A 569 -11.45 9.52 70.29
C LYS A 569 -10.49 9.23 71.45
N ASN A 570 -9.47 10.09 71.50
CA ASN A 570 -8.56 10.43 72.61
C ASN A 570 -7.46 9.38 72.90
N GLY A 571 -6.23 9.76 73.28
CA GLY A 571 -5.73 11.06 73.70
C GLY A 571 -4.21 11.04 73.89
N ALA A 572 -3.69 12.24 74.09
CA ALA A 572 -2.29 12.57 74.35
C ALA A 572 -1.78 12.08 75.72
N GLY A 573 -0.45 12.03 75.88
CA GLY A 573 0.19 12.49 77.11
C GLY A 573 1.40 11.71 77.63
N GLY A 574 2.52 12.45 77.82
CA GLY A 574 3.56 12.24 78.84
C GLY A 574 4.57 11.12 78.57
N GLY A 575 5.89 11.32 78.51
CA GLY A 575 6.74 12.18 79.33
C GLY A 575 7.33 11.37 80.49
N ARG A 576 8.64 11.08 80.47
CA ARG A 576 9.50 11.01 81.67
C ARG A 576 10.96 10.70 81.38
N ASP A 577 11.79 11.50 82.06
CA ASP A 577 13.20 11.34 82.36
C ASP A 577 13.61 9.94 82.85
N ARG A 578 14.85 9.56 82.54
CA ARG A 578 15.82 8.93 83.47
C ARG A 578 17.18 8.68 82.80
N SER A 579 18.17 9.52 83.11
CA SER A 579 19.54 9.06 83.45
C SER A 579 19.49 8.36 84.83
N PRO A 580 20.53 7.67 85.35
CA PRO A 580 21.96 7.66 84.98
C PRO A 580 22.64 6.27 85.02
N SER A 581 23.89 6.16 84.55
CA SER A 581 25.03 5.56 85.29
C SER A 581 26.28 5.41 84.41
N GLN A 582 27.39 5.96 84.89
CA GLN A 582 28.75 5.65 84.45
C GLN A 582 29.13 4.22 84.85
N PRO A 583 30.10 3.60 84.16
CA PRO A 583 31.30 3.23 84.91
C PRO A 583 32.62 3.44 84.15
N SER A 584 33.59 3.89 84.94
CA SER A 584 35.03 3.58 84.97
C SER A 584 35.80 3.29 83.67
N SER A 585 36.79 4.17 83.49
CA SER A 585 38.02 4.07 82.72
C SER A 585 38.81 2.77 82.86
N SER A 586 39.16 2.18 81.72
CA SER A 586 40.36 1.37 81.52
C SER A 586 40.94 1.74 80.14
N GLN A 587 42.15 2.31 80.14
CA GLN A 587 42.88 2.68 78.93
C GLN A 587 43.27 1.42 78.14
N PRO A 588 42.88 1.28 76.86
CA PRO A 588 43.49 0.32 75.96
C PRO A 588 44.71 0.95 75.28
N SER A 589 45.66 0.09 74.94
CA SER A 589 46.94 0.39 74.31
C SER A 589 46.77 1.16 72.99
N SER A 590 47.64 2.15 72.76
CA SER A 590 47.68 3.08 71.63
C SER A 590 47.87 2.45 70.23
N ALA A 591 47.96 1.12 70.13
CA ALA A 591 48.02 0.40 68.87
C ALA A 591 46.61 0.12 68.30
N ALA A 592 45.65 -0.25 69.15
CA ALA A 592 44.29 -0.57 68.73
C ALA A 592 43.48 0.67 68.30
N GLU A 593 43.76 1.84 68.89
CA GLU A 593 43.11 3.10 68.48
C GLU A 593 43.55 3.58 67.09
N ASN A 594 44.79 3.30 66.69
CA ASN A 594 45.28 3.64 65.36
C ASN A 594 44.68 2.73 64.27
N GLU A 595 44.53 1.43 64.55
CA GLU A 595 43.83 0.51 63.65
C GLU A 595 42.34 0.86 63.53
N GLY A 596 41.68 1.24 64.64
CA GLY A 596 40.30 1.71 64.63
C GLY A 596 40.11 2.97 63.77
N ARG A 597 41.02 3.94 63.84
CA ARG A 597 40.99 5.15 63.00
C ARG A 597 41.25 4.85 61.52
N GLN A 598 42.12 3.89 61.21
CA GLN A 598 42.32 3.45 59.82
C GLN A 598 41.09 2.72 59.26
N ALA A 599 40.48 1.82 60.04
CA ALA A 599 39.27 1.11 59.65
C ALA A 599 38.09 2.07 59.45
N GLU A 600 37.90 3.03 60.35
CA GLU A 600 36.86 4.06 60.21
C GLU A 600 37.11 4.96 58.99
N GLY A 601 38.37 5.30 58.70
CA GLY A 601 38.76 6.03 57.50
C GLY A 601 38.49 5.27 56.20
N MET A 602 38.67 3.95 56.18
CA MET A 602 38.31 3.11 55.03
C MET A 602 36.79 3.00 54.85
N LEU A 603 36.04 2.81 55.94
CA LEU A 603 34.57 2.77 55.89
C LEU A 603 33.96 4.09 55.41
N ARG A 604 34.52 5.24 55.81
CA ARG A 604 34.10 6.55 55.27
C ARG A 604 34.34 6.66 53.77
N ARG A 605 35.49 6.20 53.27
CA ARG A 605 35.77 6.18 51.81
C ARG A 605 34.84 5.25 51.05
N VAL A 606 34.50 4.09 51.61
CA VAL A 606 33.55 3.16 51.00
C VAL A 606 32.15 3.77 50.92
N ARG A 607 31.68 4.41 52.00
CA ARG A 607 30.38 5.12 51.99
C ARG A 607 30.36 6.29 51.01
N GLN A 608 31.44 7.05 50.93
CA GLN A 608 31.56 8.14 49.96
C GLN A 608 31.50 7.63 48.52
N ARG A 609 32.23 6.56 48.19
CA ARG A 609 32.14 5.92 46.86
C ARG A 609 30.76 5.34 46.55
N GLN A 610 30.07 4.80 47.55
CA GLN A 610 28.69 4.35 47.38
C GLN A 610 27.75 5.51 47.07
N GLN A 611 27.87 6.64 47.77
CA GLN A 611 27.07 7.84 47.51
C GLN A 611 27.37 8.44 46.14
N GLU A 612 28.64 8.50 45.72
CA GLU A 612 29.04 8.93 44.38
C GLU A 612 28.48 8.00 43.30
N ALA A 613 28.51 6.68 43.52
CA ALA A 613 27.94 5.70 42.60
C ALA A 613 26.40 5.78 42.51
N GLU A 614 25.72 6.05 43.63
CA GLU A 614 24.27 6.29 43.64
C GLU A 614 23.90 7.58 42.92
N ALA A 615 24.65 8.67 43.13
CA ALA A 615 24.45 9.93 42.43
C ALA A 615 24.67 9.79 40.91
N VAL A 616 25.66 8.99 40.48
CA VAL A 616 25.89 8.68 39.06
C VAL A 616 24.75 7.83 38.50
N ARG A 617 24.27 6.81 39.23
CA ARG A 617 23.09 6.01 38.82
C ARG A 617 21.83 6.85 38.70
N GLU A 618 21.65 7.82 39.59
CA GLU A 618 20.52 8.75 39.54
C GLU A 618 20.62 9.66 38.30
N LYS A 619 21.81 10.20 38.01
CA LYS A 619 22.05 10.97 36.77
C LYS A 619 21.83 10.17 35.49
N ILE A 620 22.22 8.89 35.48
CA ILE A 620 21.96 7.98 34.35
C ILE A 620 20.46 7.74 34.22
N ARG A 621 19.74 7.53 35.32
CA ARG A 621 18.26 7.37 35.30
C ARG A 621 17.56 8.63 34.82
N THR A 622 18.03 9.83 35.18
CA THR A 622 17.46 11.07 34.64
C THR A 622 17.74 11.23 33.15
N PHE A 623 18.95 10.92 32.68
CA PHE A 623 19.30 10.97 31.26
C PHE A 623 18.52 9.91 30.44
N GLN A 624 18.26 8.73 31.00
CA GLN A 624 17.42 7.70 30.39
C GLN A 624 15.91 8.05 30.41
N ARG A 625 15.47 8.91 31.33
CA ARG A 625 14.08 9.41 31.40
C ARG A 625 13.85 10.63 30.54
N GLU A 626 14.90 11.37 30.17
CA GLU A 626 14.88 12.35 29.09
C GLU A 626 14.68 11.62 27.75
N THR A 627 13.48 11.09 27.58
CA THR A 627 12.92 10.84 26.25
C THR A 627 12.88 12.20 25.58
N TYR A 628 13.76 12.44 24.62
CA TYR A 628 13.58 13.53 23.68
C TYR A 628 12.18 13.32 23.08
N PRO A 629 11.20 14.19 23.36
CA PRO A 629 9.94 14.12 22.65
C PRO A 629 10.32 14.34 21.21
N VAL A 630 10.24 13.27 20.45
CA VAL A 630 10.05 13.30 19.02
C VAL A 630 9.06 14.44 18.75
N GLU A 631 9.56 15.53 18.16
CA GLU A 631 8.87 16.81 18.13
C GLU A 631 7.42 16.63 17.69
N LYS A 632 6.50 17.31 18.38
CA LYS A 632 5.05 17.28 18.13
C LYS A 632 4.65 17.76 16.73
N ASP A 633 5.61 18.24 15.94
CA ASP A 633 5.41 18.90 14.65
C ASP A 633 5.43 17.95 13.45
N TRP A 634 5.23 16.64 13.66
CA TRP A 634 4.97 15.70 12.57
C TRP A 634 3.75 14.81 12.80
#